data_AF-A0A4S3TN22-F1
#
_entry.id   AF-A0A4S3TN22-F1
#
_cell.length_a   1.000
_cell.length_b   1.000
_cell.length_c   1.000
_cell.angle_alpha   90.00
_cell.angle_beta   90.00
_cell.angle_gamma   90.00
#
_symmetry.space_group_name_H-M   'P 1'
#
loop_
_entity.id
_entity.type
_entity.pdbx_description
1 polymer ?
#
loop_
_entity_poly.entity_id
_entity_poly.type
_entity_poly.pdbx_seq_one_letter_code
_entity_poly.pdbx_strand_id
1 'polypeptide(L)'
;MSEPDREPPEGPTEDKVQAEHDGKQMARNWVGIAVVSILALLLLAVGLLQATGVVDVFAPIATTETQQWAAVGVLALIVVAIAGWSWSSFVG
;
A
#
# COMPACT_ATOMS: atom_id res chain seq x y z
N MET A 1 -33.60 -40.76 -5.18
CA MET A 1 -32.20 -40.43 -5.45
C MET A 1 -31.87 -39.30 -4.51
N SER A 2 -31.00 -39.55 -3.52
CA SER A 2 -30.55 -38.56 -2.57
C SER A 2 -29.15 -38.15 -3.00
N GLU A 3 -28.93 -36.87 -3.32
CA GLU A 3 -27.58 -36.31 -3.32
C GLU A 3 -26.91 -36.70 -1.98
N PRO A 4 -25.67 -37.21 -1.98
CA PRO A 4 -24.95 -37.39 -0.73
C PRO A 4 -24.65 -35.99 -0.20
N ASP A 5 -25.20 -35.69 0.99
CA ASP A 5 -24.71 -34.63 1.84
C ASP A 5 -23.17 -34.73 1.88
N ARG A 6 -22.49 -33.76 1.26
CA ARG A 6 -21.07 -33.59 1.46
C ARG A 6 -20.91 -33.11 2.90
N GLU A 7 -20.59 -34.05 3.78
CA GLU A 7 -20.04 -33.75 5.09
C GLU A 7 -18.97 -32.65 4.93
N PRO A 8 -18.97 -31.61 5.79
CA PRO A 8 -17.85 -30.67 5.82
C PRO A 8 -16.56 -31.48 6.00
N PRO A 9 -15.46 -31.16 5.32
CA PRO A 9 -14.23 -31.91 5.48
C PRO A 9 -13.77 -31.80 6.94
N GLU A 10 -14.02 -32.85 7.72
CA GLU A 10 -13.50 -33.04 9.07
C GLU A 10 -12.03 -33.49 8.95
N GLY A 11 -11.16 -32.52 8.66
CA GLY A 11 -9.71 -32.69 8.77
C GLY A 11 -9.24 -32.47 10.23
N PRO A 12 -8.15 -33.13 10.66
CA PRO A 12 -7.65 -33.01 12.02
C PRO A 12 -7.27 -31.57 12.36
N THR A 13 -7.38 -31.21 13.64
CA THR A 13 -7.15 -29.90 14.27
C THR A 13 -5.72 -29.31 14.13
N GLU A 14 -5.16 -29.26 12.92
CA GLU A 14 -4.04 -28.41 12.52
C GLU A 14 -4.51 -27.03 11.98
N ASP A 15 -5.82 -26.89 11.75
CA ASP A 15 -6.46 -25.70 11.17
C ASP A 15 -6.16 -24.40 11.91
N LYS A 16 -5.98 -24.40 13.24
CA LYS A 16 -5.77 -23.16 14.00
C LYS A 16 -4.40 -22.56 13.73
N VAL A 17 -3.36 -23.38 13.65
CA VAL A 17 -1.98 -22.91 13.41
C VAL A 17 -1.82 -22.49 11.95
N GLN A 18 -2.42 -23.26 11.03
CA GLN A 18 -2.47 -22.93 9.61
C GLN A 18 -3.23 -21.61 9.36
N ALA A 19 -4.42 -21.45 9.96
CA ALA A 19 -5.23 -20.24 9.82
C ALA A 19 -4.59 -19.00 10.46
N GLU A 20 -3.85 -19.14 11.57
CA GLU A 20 -3.09 -18.03 12.16
C GLU A 20 -1.93 -17.57 11.27
N HIS A 21 -1.25 -18.52 10.62
CA HIS A 21 -0.17 -18.23 9.68
C HIS A 21 -0.72 -17.52 8.43
N ASP A 22 -1.78 -18.06 7.84
CA ASP A 22 -2.44 -17.49 6.67
C ASP A 22 -3.05 -16.11 7.00
N GLY A 23 -3.67 -15.97 8.17
CA GLY A 23 -4.22 -14.70 8.66
C GLY A 23 -3.14 -13.63 8.85
N LYS A 24 -1.97 -13.97 9.38
CA LYS A 24 -0.83 -13.03 9.49
C LYS A 24 -0.31 -12.61 8.12
N GLN A 25 -0.21 -13.55 7.19
CA GLN A 25 0.27 -13.25 5.84
C GLN A 25 -0.73 -12.36 5.09
N MET A 26 -2.01 -12.64 5.23
CA MET A 26 -3.09 -11.84 4.66
C MET A 26 -3.13 -10.44 5.29
N ALA A 27 -3.05 -10.33 6.63
CA ALA A 27 -2.99 -9.04 7.32
C ALA A 27 -1.77 -8.21 6.87
N ARG A 28 -0.60 -8.84 6.71
CA ARG A 28 0.63 -8.17 6.23
C ARG A 28 0.46 -7.62 4.80
N ASN A 29 -0.21 -8.36 3.92
CA ASN A 29 -0.53 -7.92 2.56
C ASN A 29 -1.48 -6.71 2.57
N TRP A 30 -2.52 -6.74 3.42
CA TRP A 30 -3.48 -5.64 3.55
C TRP A 30 -2.83 -4.36 4.10
N VAL A 31 -1.91 -4.49 5.06
CA VAL A 31 -1.16 -3.35 5.61
C VAL A 31 -0.29 -2.70 4.53
N GLY A 32 0.38 -3.48 3.68
CA GLY A 32 1.17 -2.92 2.57
C GLY A 32 0.33 -2.10 1.61
N ILE A 33 -0.83 -2.64 1.19
CA ILE A 33 -1.77 -1.94 0.31
C ILE A 33 -2.29 -0.66 0.97
N ALA A 34 -2.65 -0.72 2.26
CA ALA A 34 -3.15 0.43 3.01
C ALA A 34 -2.09 1.55 3.10
N VAL A 35 -0.85 1.20 3.43
CA VAL A 35 0.26 2.17 3.53
C VAL A 35 0.52 2.84 2.18
N VAL A 36 0.61 2.07 1.10
CA VAL A 36 0.82 2.62 -0.25
C VAL A 36 -0.33 3.54 -0.66
N SER A 37 -1.57 3.15 -0.35
CA SER A 37 -2.76 3.96 -0.65
C SER A 37 -2.76 5.29 0.11
N ILE A 38 -2.40 5.27 1.39
CA ILE A 38 -2.27 6.48 2.21
C ILE A 38 -1.18 7.39 1.65
N LEU A 39 0.00 6.84 1.31
CA LEU A 39 1.09 7.61 0.74
C LEU A 39 0.71 8.24 -0.60
N ALA A 40 0.00 7.50 -1.47
CA ALA A 40 -0.47 8.03 -2.74
C ALA A 40 -1.47 9.19 -2.56
N LEU A 41 -2.42 9.05 -1.63
CA LEU A 41 -3.37 10.12 -1.30
C LEU A 41 -2.68 11.35 -0.72
N LEU A 42 -1.70 11.17 0.17
CA LEU A 42 -0.91 12.27 0.71
C LEU A 42 -0.13 12.97 -0.40
N LEU A 43 0.46 12.22 -1.32
CA LEU A 43 1.19 12.79 -2.44
C LEU A 43 0.28 13.61 -3.35
N LEU A 44 -0.92 13.10 -3.64
CA LEU A 44 -1.92 13.82 -4.41
C LEU A 44 -2.38 15.10 -3.70
N ALA A 45 -2.62 15.03 -2.38
CA ALA A 45 -2.98 16.19 -1.58
C ALA A 45 -1.87 17.25 -1.58
N VAL A 46 -0.60 16.85 -1.42
CA VAL A 46 0.55 17.76 -1.49
C VAL A 46 0.66 18.39 -2.88
N GLY A 47 0.50 17.62 -3.96
CA GLY A 47 0.50 18.14 -5.33
C GLY A 47 -0.62 19.15 -5.58
N LEU A 48 -1.82 18.90 -5.05
CA LEU A 48 -2.95 19.85 -5.15
C LEU A 48 -2.71 21.12 -4.33
N LEU A 49 -2.18 21.00 -3.11
CA LEU A 49 -1.84 22.16 -2.28
C LEU A 49 -0.79 23.05 -2.95
N GLN A 50 0.18 22.44 -3.62
CA GLN A 50 1.18 23.15 -4.40
C GLN A 50 0.58 23.79 -5.67
N ALA A 51 -0.25 23.05 -6.42
CA ALA A 51 -0.90 23.56 -7.62
C ALA A 51 -1.85 24.74 -7.36
N THR A 52 -2.45 24.79 -6.17
CA THR A 52 -3.31 25.91 -5.74
C THR A 52 -2.52 27.09 -5.16
N GLY A 53 -1.22 26.93 -4.92
CA GLY A 53 -0.36 27.97 -4.34
C GLY A 53 -0.70 28.32 -2.88
N VAL A 54 -1.53 27.51 -2.21
CA VAL A 54 -1.98 27.78 -0.83
C VAL A 54 -0.89 27.44 0.18
N VAL A 55 -0.07 26.42 -0.12
CA VAL A 55 1.02 25.98 0.75
C VAL A 55 2.28 25.71 -0.06
N ASP A 56 3.37 26.36 0.36
CA ASP A 56 4.67 26.26 -0.28
C ASP A 56 5.54 25.20 0.42
N VAL A 57 5.12 23.93 0.32
CA VAL A 57 5.67 22.79 1.11
C VAL A 57 7.18 22.64 0.94
N PHE A 58 7.70 22.92 -0.26
CA PHE A 58 9.12 22.72 -0.60
C PHE A 58 9.92 24.03 -0.70
N ALA A 59 9.34 25.18 -0.34
CA ALA A 59 10.03 26.47 -0.39
C ALA A 59 11.43 26.51 0.31
N PRO A 60 11.68 25.77 1.41
CA PRO A 60 13.01 25.76 2.03
C PRO A 60 14.11 25.11 1.20
N ILE A 61 13.75 24.21 0.27
CA ILE A 61 14.70 23.39 -0.50
C ILE A 61 14.59 23.57 -2.03
N ALA A 62 13.51 24.19 -2.49
CA ALA A 62 13.23 24.47 -3.89
C ALA A 62 12.72 25.91 -4.03
N THR A 63 13.54 26.75 -4.66
CA THR A 63 13.29 28.20 -4.77
C THR A 63 12.56 28.59 -6.05
N THR A 64 12.39 27.65 -6.99
CA THR A 64 11.70 27.86 -8.27
C THR A 64 10.54 26.87 -8.41
N GLU A 65 9.48 27.28 -9.12
CA GLU A 65 8.30 26.45 -9.40
C GLU A 65 8.69 25.12 -10.05
N THR A 66 9.63 25.12 -10.99
CA THR A 66 10.11 23.89 -11.63
C THR A 66 10.82 22.95 -10.66
N GLN A 67 11.67 23.47 -9.76
CA GLN A 67 12.34 22.64 -8.73
C GLN A 67 11.33 22.09 -7.73
N GLN A 68 10.30 22.87 -7.43
CA GLN A 68 9.22 22.51 -6.55
C GLN A 68 8.39 21.33 -7.09
N TRP A 69 8.06 21.34 -8.38
CA TRP A 69 7.45 20.19 -9.07
C TRP A 69 8.41 19.01 -9.21
N ALA A 70 9.70 19.27 -9.41
CA ALA A 70 10.70 18.21 -9.42
C ALA A 70 10.78 17.50 -8.05
N ALA A 71 10.66 18.22 -6.94
CA ALA A 71 10.63 17.65 -5.59
C ALA A 71 9.41 16.72 -5.41
N VAL A 72 8.22 17.12 -5.87
CA VAL A 72 7.04 16.24 -5.89
C VAL A 72 7.27 15.01 -6.76
N GLY A 73 7.88 15.18 -7.93
CA GLY A 73 8.25 14.06 -8.80
C GLY A 73 9.17 13.06 -8.12
N VAL A 74 10.21 13.53 -7.42
CA VAL A 74 11.11 12.67 -6.63
C VAL A 74 10.34 11.94 -5.53
N LEU A 75 9.46 12.64 -4.82
CA LEU A 75 8.64 12.04 -3.77
C LEU A 75 7.70 10.96 -4.34
N ALA A 76 7.17 11.18 -5.55
CA ALA A 76 6.35 10.20 -6.26
C ALA A 76 7.14 8.95 -6.63
N LEU A 77 8.37 9.11 -7.11
CA LEU A 77 9.26 7.99 -7.38
C LEU A 77 9.57 7.19 -6.12
N ILE A 78 9.75 7.83 -4.97
CA ILE A 78 9.95 7.14 -3.69
C ILE A 78 8.71 6.31 -3.32
N VAL A 79 7.51 6.88 -3.44
CA VAL A 79 6.26 6.15 -3.16
C VAL A 79 6.10 4.95 -4.10
N VAL A 80 6.40 5.13 -5.39
CA VAL A 80 6.37 4.04 -6.39
C VAL A 80 7.41 2.97 -6.07
N ALA A 81 8.62 3.35 -5.66
CA ALA A 81 9.65 2.40 -5.26
C ALA A 81 9.23 1.60 -4.02
N ILE A 82 8.63 2.25 -3.02
CA ILE A 82 8.08 1.58 -1.83
C ILE A 82 6.96 0.62 -2.24
N ALA A 83 6.05 1.04 -3.13
CA ALA A 83 4.97 0.21 -3.61
C ALA A 83 5.48 -1.02 -4.39
N GLY A 84 6.43 -0.81 -5.30
CA GLY A 84 7.06 -1.88 -6.07
C GLY A 84 7.83 -2.86 -5.19
N TRP A 85 8.59 -2.36 -4.22
CA TRP A 85 9.31 -3.21 -3.26
C TRP A 85 8.34 -4.00 -2.40
N SER A 86 7.27 -3.36 -1.92
CA SER A 86 6.21 -4.01 -1.16
C SER A 86 5.61 -5.16 -1.95
N TRP A 87 5.26 -4.97 -3.22
CA TRP A 87 4.75 -6.07 -4.06
C TRP A 87 5.78 -7.18 -4.28
N SER A 88 7.05 -6.87 -4.50
CA SER A 88 8.09 -7.89 -4.64
C SER A 88 8.24 -8.75 -3.37
N SER A 89 8.06 -8.14 -2.19
CA SER A 89 8.09 -8.83 -0.90
C SER A 89 6.83 -9.67 -0.59
N PHE A 90 5.76 -9.48 -1.38
CA PHE A 90 4.51 -10.23 -1.24
C PHE A 90 4.37 -11.37 -2.25
N VAL A 91 5.00 -11.25 -3.43
CA VAL A 91 4.93 -12.24 -4.51
C VAL A 91 6.10 -13.23 -4.47
N GLY A 92 7.19 -12.89 -3.80
CA GLY A 92 8.32 -13.80 -3.51
C GLY A 92 8.08 -14.65 -2.27
#